data_AF-A0A5J5N8G0-F1
#
_entry.id   AF-A0A5J5N8G0-F1
#
_cell.length_a   1.000
_cell.length_b   1.000
_cell.length_c   1.000
_cell.angle_alpha   90.00
_cell.angle_beta   90.00
_cell.angle_gamma   90.00
#
_symmetry.space_group_name_H-M   'P 1'
#
loop_
_entity.id
_entity.type
_entity.pdbx_description
1 polymer ?
#
loop_
_entity_poly.entity_id
_entity_poly.type
_entity_poly.pdbx_seq_one_letter_code
_entity_poly.pdbx_strand_id
1 'polypeptide(L)'
;MFELKRIVEGILKRSPDEQRLYKDDRLLDDGNTLGQYAPATVGLAFGADEAFEALRIEPFSRPPELLDVMKPQDSGSSANEQAVQ
;
A
#
# COMPACT_ATOMS: atom_id res chain seq x y z
N MET A 1 -4.92 12.93 12.67
CA MET A 1 -4.21 11.66 12.49
C MET A 1 -3.77 11.05 13.83
N PHE A 2 -3.97 11.77 14.94
CA PHE A 2 -3.65 11.32 16.29
C PHE A 2 -4.30 9.98 16.69
N GLU A 3 -5.58 9.76 16.35
CA GLU A 3 -6.27 8.49 16.64
C GLU A 3 -5.60 7.30 15.95
N LEU A 4 -5.11 7.46 14.71
CA LEU A 4 -4.35 6.40 14.04
C LEU A 4 -3.03 6.13 14.77
N LYS A 5 -2.32 7.17 15.24
CA LYS A 5 -1.10 6.99 16.03
C LYS A 5 -1.34 6.20 17.33
N ARG A 6 -2.51 6.36 17.96
CA ARG A 6 -2.92 5.56 19.13
C ARG A 6 -3.16 4.09 18.79
N ILE A 7 -3.73 3.80 17.61
CA ILE A 7 -3.85 2.42 17.12
C ILE A 7 -2.46 1.82 16.90
N VAL A 8 -1.57 2.56 16.24
CA VAL A 8 -0.18 2.15 15.99
C VAL A 8 0.58 1.95 17.30
N GLU A 9 0.42 2.81 18.30
CA GLU A 9 0.99 2.66 19.64
C GLU A 9 0.53 1.35 20.29
N GLY A 10 -0.76 1.03 20.19
CA GLY A 10 -1.31 -0.23 20.70
C GLY A 10 -0.64 -1.47 20.12
N ILE A 11 -0.21 -1.42 18.85
CA ILE A 11 0.40 -2.55 18.11
C ILE A 11 1.92 -2.57 18.28
N LEU A 12 2.59 -1.45 17.98
CA LEU A 12 4.04 -1.34 17.86
C LEU A 12 4.73 -0.78 19.10
N LYS A 13 3.96 -0.35 20.11
CA LYS A 13 4.45 0.12 21.43
C LYS A 13 5.38 1.34 21.35
N ARG A 14 5.17 2.21 20.37
CA ARG A 14 5.82 3.52 20.24
C ARG A 14 4.80 4.61 20.53
N SER A 15 5.12 5.58 21.37
CA SER A 15 4.18 6.64 21.74
C SER A 15 3.80 7.50 20.51
N PRO A 16 2.64 8.19 20.50
CA PRO A 16 2.24 9.02 19.36
C PRO A 16 3.24 10.14 19.02
N ASP A 17 3.94 10.66 20.01
CA ASP A 17 4.92 11.73 19.84
C ASP A 17 6.19 11.23 19.14
N GLU A 18 6.48 9.94 19.25
CA GLU A 18 7.55 9.25 18.53
C GLU A 18 7.13 8.82 17.12
N GLN A 19 5.94 9.19 16.63
CA GLN A 19 5.43 8.75 15.33
C GLN A 19 5.22 9.91 14.36
N ARG A 20 5.68 9.74 13.12
CA ARG A 20 5.28 10.55 11.96
C ARG A 20 4.52 9.70 10.96
N LEU A 21 3.41 10.23 10.49
CA LEU A 21 2.55 9.58 9.51
C LEU A 21 2.58 10.37 8.20
N TYR A 22 2.66 9.64 7.09
CA TYR A 22 2.84 10.22 5.76
C TYR A 22 1.78 9.70 4.80
N LYS A 23 1.39 10.54 3.84
CA LYS A 23 0.74 10.12 2.61
C LYS A 23 1.67 10.46 1.46
N ASP A 24 2.10 9.43 0.74
CA ASP A 24 3.24 9.52 -0.17
C ASP A 24 4.44 10.11 0.60
N ASP A 25 5.00 11.24 0.16
CA ASP A 25 6.10 11.94 0.85
C ASP A 25 5.64 13.07 1.79
N ARG A 26 4.32 13.27 1.94
CA ARG A 26 3.77 14.41 2.70
C ARG A 26 3.45 14.02 4.14
N LEU A 27 4.03 14.75 5.09
CA LEU A 27 3.72 14.61 6.51
C LEU A 27 2.26 14.98 6.79
N LEU A 28 1.57 14.15 7.58
CA LEU A 28 0.18 14.32 7.96
C LEU A 28 0.07 15.01 9.33
N ASP A 29 -0.87 15.96 9.41
CA ASP A 29 -1.17 16.68 10.65
C ASP A 29 -2.05 15.84 11.60
N ASP A 30 -1.83 15.99 12.90
CA ASP A 30 -2.54 15.25 13.93
C ASP A 30 -4.02 15.64 14.07
N GLY A 31 -4.44 16.81 13.57
CA GLY A 31 -5.84 17.23 13.46
C GLY A 31 -6.59 16.63 12.27
N ASN A 32 -5.91 16.06 11.27
CA ASN A 32 -6.56 15.55 10.05
C ASN A 32 -7.33 14.25 10.30
N THR A 33 -8.45 14.04 9.61
CA THR A 33 -9.26 12.80 9.72
C THR A 33 -8.93 11.79 8.63
N LEU A 34 -9.04 10.49 8.94
CA LEU A 34 -8.80 9.39 7.98
C LEU A 34 -9.71 9.46 6.75
N GLY A 35 -10.94 9.94 6.91
CA GLY A 35 -11.93 10.01 5.83
C GLY A 35 -11.49 10.85 4.63
N GLN A 36 -10.54 11.78 4.81
CA GLN A 36 -9.99 12.59 3.73
C GLN A 36 -9.02 11.82 2.82
N TYR A 37 -8.61 10.61 3.20
CA TYR A 37 -7.50 9.89 2.57
C TYR A 37 -7.81 8.42 2.24
N ALA A 38 -9.06 7.96 2.31
CA ALA A 38 -9.43 6.54 2.23
C ALA A 38 -9.62 5.99 0.80
N PRO A 39 -9.39 4.67 0.57
CA PRO A 39 -8.34 3.84 1.19
C PRO A 39 -6.98 4.16 0.57
N ALA A 40 -5.94 4.33 1.40
CA ALA A 40 -4.59 4.64 0.94
C ALA A 40 -3.53 4.07 1.87
N THR A 41 -2.34 3.83 1.32
CA THR A 41 -1.14 3.52 2.10
C THR A 41 -0.78 4.73 2.96
N VAL A 42 -0.53 4.51 4.26
CA VAL A 42 0.00 5.51 5.18
C VAL A 42 1.41 5.09 5.57
N GLY A 43 2.40 5.94 5.25
CA GLY A 43 3.78 5.74 5.67
C GLY A 43 3.96 6.04 7.15
N LEU A 44 4.83 5.31 7.83
CA LEU A 44 5.16 5.47 9.24
C LEU A 44 6.68 5.60 9.39
N ALA A 45 7.13 6.59 10.16
CA ALA A 45 8.52 6.74 10.57
C ALA A 45 8.56 7.04 12.08
N PHE A 46 9.52 6.43 12.78
CA PHE A 46 9.71 6.64 14.21
C PHE A 46 10.78 7.68 14.55
N GLY A 47 10.55 8.39 15.64
CA GLY A 47 11.52 9.25 16.32
C GLY A 47 12.35 8.47 17.32
N ALA A 48 13.64 8.79 17.42
CA ALA A 48 14.49 8.39 18.53
C ALA A 48 15.35 9.60 18.94
N ASP A 49 15.37 9.89 20.24
CA ASP A 49 16.05 11.05 20.81
C ASP A 49 15.60 12.38 20.19
N GLU A 50 16.45 13.01 19.37
CA GLU A 50 16.23 14.34 18.81
C GLU A 50 15.81 14.33 17.33
N ALA A 51 15.73 13.15 16.70
CA ALA A 51 15.49 13.05 15.26
C ALA A 51 14.51 11.92 14.89
N PHE A 52 13.84 12.09 13.76
CA PHE A 52 13.04 11.04 13.14
C PHE A 52 13.84 10.35 12.05
N GLU A 53 13.64 9.04 11.93
CA GLU A 53 14.16 8.29 10.80
C GLU A 53 13.55 8.77 9.49
N ALA A 54 14.28 8.57 8.39
CA ALA A 54 13.74 8.85 7.06
C ALA A 54 12.61 7.86 6.75
N LEU A 55 11.54 8.34 6.11
CA LEU A 55 10.47 7.47 5.64
C LEU A 55 11.04 6.44 4.65
N ARG A 56 10.87 5.16 4.97
CA ARG A 56 11.32 4.05 4.13
C ARG A 56 10.23 2.99 4.07
N ILE A 57 9.71 2.76 2.86
CA ILE A 57 8.71 1.72 2.59
C ILE A 57 9.34 0.75 1.60
N GLU A 58 9.63 -0.46 2.06
CA GLU A 58 10.13 -1.51 1.17
C GLU A 58 9.03 -1.97 0.21
N PRO A 59 9.30 -2.03 -1.10
CA PRO A 59 8.31 -2.50 -2.06
C PRO A 59 8.01 -3.99 -1.83
N PHE A 60 6.77 -4.40 -2.10
CA PHE A 60 6.43 -5.80 -2.16
C PHE A 60 7.22 -6.52 -3.26
N SER A 61 7.34 -7.85 -3.14
CA SER A 61 7.96 -8.66 -4.18
C SER A 61 7.21 -8.56 -5.49
N ARG A 62 7.95 -8.69 -6.61
CA ARG A 62 7.33 -8.80 -7.93
C ARG A 62 6.73 -10.19 -8.10
N PRO A 63 5.53 -10.32 -8.69
CA PRO A 63 4.99 -11.64 -9.02
C PRO A 63 5.90 -12.36 -10.03
N PRO A 64 5.87 -13.70 -10.07
CA PRO A 64 6.60 -14.47 -11.08
C PRO A 64 6.05 -14.19 -12.49
N GLU A 65 6.82 -14.58 -13.50
CA GLU A 65 6.32 -14.57 -14.88
C GLU A 65 5.08 -15.47 -15.02
N LEU A 66 4.13 -14.99 -15.81
CA LEU A 66 2.88 -15.69 -16.04
C LEU A 66 3.12 -16.95 -16.89
N LEU A 67 2.58 -18.09 -16.46
CA LEU A 67 2.66 -19.35 -17.21
C LEU A 67 2.02 -19.20 -18.60
N ASP A 68 2.53 -19.91 -19.62
CA ASP A 68 1.99 -19.82 -20.99
C ASP A 68 0.50 -20.15 -21.07
N VAL A 69 0.02 -21.11 -20.25
CA VAL A 69 -1.40 -21.48 -20.15
C VAL A 69 -2.27 -20.35 -19.58
N MET A 70 -1.68 -19.45 -18.78
CA MET A 70 -2.37 -18.31 -18.18
C MET A 70 -2.27 -17.04 -19.04
N LYS A 71 -1.38 -17.00 -20.04
CA LYS A 71 -1.30 -15.87 -20.96
C LYS A 71 -2.61 -15.76 -21.74
N PRO A 72 -3.11 -14.54 -22.04
CA PRO A 72 -4.27 -14.38 -22.89
C PRO A 72 -4.08 -15.19 -24.17
N GLN A 73 -5.00 -16.10 -24.47
CA GLN A 73 -5.03 -16.76 -25.76
C GLN A 73 -5.29 -15.69 -26.81
N ASP A 74 -4.52 -15.65 -27.89
CA ASP A 74 -4.81 -14.75 -29.01
C ASP A 74 -6.26 -15.01 -29.45
N SER A 75 -7.09 -13.99 -29.36
CA SER A 75 -8.51 -13.99 -29.75
C SER A 75 -8.66 -14.16 -31.27
N GLY A 76 -8.23 -15.30 -31.81
CA GLY A 76 -8.08 -15.51 -33.26
C GLY A 76 -8.16 -16.96 -33.75
N SER A 77 -8.49 -17.95 -32.91
CA SER A 77 -8.76 -19.32 -33.34
C SER A 77 -9.78 -19.93 -32.39
N SER A 78 -11.05 -20.13 -32.75
CA SER A 78 -11.54 -20.88 -33.90
C SER A 78 -12.77 -20.24 -34.56
N ALA A 79 -12.64 -19.84 -35.82
CA ALA A 79 -13.73 -20.03 -36.77
C ALA A 79 -13.90 -21.55 -36.92
N ASN A 80 -14.78 -22.15 -36.12
CA ASN A 80 -15.14 -23.55 -36.30
C ASN A 80 -16.12 -23.60 -37.48
N GLU A 81 -15.56 -23.72 -38.68
CA GLU A 81 -16.27 -24.15 -39.88
C GLU A 81 -16.87 -25.54 -39.63
N GLN A 82 -18.11 -25.61 -39.16
CA GLN A 82 -19.00 -26.73 -39.43
C GLN A 82 -20.42 -26.20 -39.64
N ALA A 83 -20.67 -25.72 -40.86
CA ALA A 83 -22.02 -25.75 -41.41
C ALA A 83 -22.41 -27.22 -41.57
N VAL A 84 -23.36 -27.66 -40.74
CA VAL A 84 -24.04 -28.95 -40.87
C VAL A 84 -24.81 -28.92 -42.19
N GLN A 85 -24.39 -29.73 -43.16
CA GLN A 85 -25.21 -30.16 -44.28
C GLN A 85 -25.81 -31.54 -43.99
#